data_AF-A0A8S0SRL8-F1
#
_entry.id   AF-A0A8S0SRL8-F1
#
_cell.length_a   1.000
_cell.length_b   1.000
_cell.length_c   1.000
_cell.angle_alpha   90.00
_cell.angle_beta   90.00
_cell.angle_gamma   90.00
#
_symmetry.space_group_name_H-M   'P 1'
#
loop_
_entity.id
_entity.type
_entity.pdbx_description
1 polymer ?
#
loop_
_entity_poly.entity_id
_entity_poly.type
_entity_poly.pdbx_seq_one_letter_code
_entity_poly.pdbx_strand_id
1 'polypeptide(L)'
;MENGKREDDVSLIFTYGTLKRGFHNHALIEDLMRTCDAVYLGNYSTVESFPLVVGPYGIPYLINLPGSGHRVGGELYSVSSNRGLARLDELERVDDGHYERLPVEVKAGDGGDKVVEVDAYFAHRRFGKNKRSKEEFSFQ
;
A
#
# COMPACT_ATOMS: atom_id res chain seq x y z
N MET A 1 27.81 26.95 10.52
CA MET A 1 28.22 25.55 10.32
C MET A 1 26.96 24.73 10.43
N GLU A 2 26.44 24.31 9.28
CA GLU A 2 25.13 23.69 9.14
C GLU A 2 25.25 22.20 9.44
N ASN A 3 24.84 21.78 10.65
CA ASN A 3 24.83 20.37 11.05
C ASN A 3 23.52 19.73 10.57
N GLY A 4 23.41 19.49 9.27
CA GLY A 4 22.29 18.78 8.65
C GLY A 4 22.65 17.33 8.33
N LYS A 5 22.87 16.49 9.34
CA LYS A 5 22.67 15.04 9.13
C LYS A 5 21.17 14.85 8.95
N ARG A 6 20.71 14.68 7.70
CA ARG A 6 19.33 14.25 7.45
C ARG A 6 19.21 12.87 8.09
N GLU A 7 18.31 12.74 9.05
CA GLU A 7 17.77 11.44 9.48
C GLU A 7 17.44 10.66 8.22
N ASP A 8 17.80 9.37 8.22
CA ASP A 8 17.61 8.47 7.10
C ASP A 8 16.22 8.71 6.47
N ASP A 9 16.19 9.12 5.19
CA ASP A 9 14.95 9.47 4.51
C ASP A 9 14.02 8.25 4.54
N VAL A 10 12.84 8.40 5.13
CA VAL A 10 11.85 7.33 5.31
C VAL A 10 10.54 7.68 4.63
N SER A 11 9.95 6.67 4.00
CA SER A 11 8.64 6.74 3.35
C SER A 11 7.62 6.01 4.21
N LEU A 12 6.42 6.58 4.36
CA LEU A 12 5.32 5.96 5.07
C LEU A 12 4.45 5.19 4.08
N ILE A 13 4.34 3.88 4.26
CA ILE A 13 3.61 2.98 3.36
C ILE A 13 2.44 2.33 4.09
N PHE A 14 1.24 2.57 3.57
CA PHE A 14 0.01 1.91 4.00
C PHE A 14 -0.25 0.65 3.16
N THR A 15 -0.39 -0.48 3.84
CA THR A 15 -0.64 -1.78 3.21
C THR A 15 -2.01 -2.32 3.63
N TYR A 16 -2.78 -2.83 2.67
CA TYR A 16 -4.16 -3.26 2.89
C TYR A 16 -4.45 -4.67 2.36
N GLY A 17 -3.48 -5.30 1.69
CA GLY A 17 -3.62 -6.57 0.96
C GLY A 17 -2.62 -7.63 1.41
N THR A 18 -2.01 -8.32 0.44
CA THR A 18 -1.14 -9.49 0.66
C THR A 18 0.16 -9.20 1.42
N LEU A 19 0.48 -7.93 1.64
CA LEU A 19 1.62 -7.47 2.45
C LEU A 19 1.33 -7.47 3.96
N LYS A 20 0.05 -7.55 4.37
CA LYS A 20 -0.35 -7.59 5.78
C LYS A 20 0.12 -8.87 6.47
N ARG A 21 0.24 -8.83 7.79
CA ARG A 21 0.56 -10.00 8.61
C ARG A 21 -0.37 -11.18 8.29
N GLY A 22 0.21 -12.36 8.11
CA GLY A 22 -0.53 -13.59 7.81
C GLY A 22 -0.78 -13.87 6.33
N PHE A 23 -0.28 -13.03 5.41
CA PHE A 23 -0.39 -13.24 3.96
C PHE A 23 0.97 -13.56 3.32
N HIS A 24 0.94 -14.16 2.12
CA HIS A 24 2.10 -14.71 1.42
C HIS A 24 3.26 -13.72 1.23
N ASN A 25 2.99 -12.44 1.02
CA ASN A 25 4.04 -11.44 0.75
C ASN A 25 4.56 -10.76 2.02
N HIS A 26 4.02 -11.09 3.21
CA HIS A 26 4.49 -10.53 4.46
C HIS A 26 5.97 -10.88 4.74
N ALA A 27 6.47 -11.99 4.20
CA ALA A 27 7.87 -12.39 4.31
C ALA A 27 8.85 -11.31 3.81
N LEU A 28 8.45 -10.49 2.82
CA LEU A 28 9.27 -9.37 2.37
C LEU A 28 9.33 -8.26 3.43
N ILE A 29 8.19 -7.90 4.03
CA ILE A 29 8.13 -6.90 5.11
C ILE A 29 8.94 -7.39 6.31
N GLU A 30 8.81 -8.66 6.69
CA GLU A 30 9.63 -9.26 7.75
C GLU A 30 11.13 -9.18 7.46
N ASP A 31 11.55 -9.42 6.21
CA ASP A 31 12.95 -9.27 5.80
C ASP A 31 13.45 -7.85 5.93
N LEU A 32 12.66 -6.87 5.46
CA LEU A 32 12.98 -5.46 5.61
C LEU A 32 13.01 -5.04 7.09
N MET A 33 12.12 -5.58 7.92
CA MET A 33 12.16 -5.34 9.37
C MET A 33 13.42 -5.91 10.01
N ARG A 34 13.89 -7.09 9.59
CA ARG A 34 15.15 -7.68 10.10
C ARG A 34 16.38 -6.85 9.72
N THR A 35 16.37 -6.17 8.57
CA THR A 35 17.46 -5.31 8.11
C THR A 35 17.31 -3.85 8.54
N CYS A 36 16.34 -3.53 9.41
CA CYS A 36 16.00 -2.18 9.82
C CYS A 36 15.58 -1.25 8.67
N ASP A 37 15.14 -1.82 7.55
CA ASP A 37 14.60 -1.10 6.39
C ASP A 37 13.08 -0.90 6.47
N ALA A 38 12.39 -1.52 7.44
CA ALA A 38 10.98 -1.30 7.72
C ALA A 38 10.68 -1.34 9.23
N VAL A 39 9.72 -0.53 9.69
CA VAL A 39 9.20 -0.56 11.07
C VAL A 39 7.68 -0.47 11.02
N TYR A 40 7.02 -1.37 11.74
CA TYR A 40 5.56 -1.36 11.89
C TYR A 40 5.11 -0.23 12.82
N LEU A 41 4.19 0.61 12.36
CA LEU A 41 3.70 1.77 13.09
C LEU A 41 2.28 1.59 13.67
N GLY A 42 1.51 0.61 13.18
CA GLY A 42 0.19 0.31 13.73
C GLY A 42 -0.88 0.00 12.70
N ASN A 43 -2.10 -0.19 13.18
CA ASN A 43 -3.28 -0.42 12.36
C ASN A 43 -3.97 0.90 12.02
N TYR A 44 -4.20 1.12 10.72
CA TYR A 44 -4.78 2.35 10.18
C TYR A 44 -5.97 2.02 9.28
N SER A 45 -6.77 3.02 8.97
CA SER A 45 -7.83 2.93 7.96
C SER A 45 -7.86 4.17 7.10
N THR A 46 -8.21 4.01 5.82
CA THR A 46 -8.36 5.15 4.91
C THR A 46 -9.41 6.13 5.41
N VAL A 47 -9.15 7.43 5.20
CA VAL A 47 -10.12 8.49 5.48
C VAL A 47 -11.24 8.43 4.45
N GLU A 48 -10.88 8.36 3.17
CA GLU A 48 -11.83 8.17 2.08
C GLU A 48 -12.23 6.71 1.91
N SER A 49 -13.38 6.48 1.27
CA SER A 49 -13.79 5.14 0.85
C SER A 49 -13.22 4.81 -0.52
N PHE A 50 -12.77 3.57 -0.71
CA PHE A 50 -12.27 3.08 -1.98
C PHE A 50 -12.84 1.69 -2.29
N PRO A 51 -13.07 1.34 -3.57
CA PRO A 51 -13.35 -0.03 -3.97
C PRO A 51 -12.10 -0.89 -3.79
N LEU A 52 -12.23 -1.94 -2.99
CA LEU A 52 -11.24 -3.01 -2.89
C LEU A 52 -11.81 -4.25 -3.57
N VAL A 53 -11.26 -4.61 -4.72
CA VAL A 53 -11.75 -5.75 -5.52
C VAL A 53 -10.75 -6.91 -5.46
N VAL A 54 -11.25 -8.13 -5.42
CA VAL A 54 -10.41 -9.33 -5.49
C VAL A 54 -10.32 -9.76 -6.96
N GLY A 55 -9.12 -9.70 -7.52
CA GLY A 55 -8.85 -10.17 -8.87
C GLY A 55 -8.47 -11.65 -8.93
N PRO A 56 -8.01 -12.12 -10.11
CA PRO A 56 -7.54 -13.49 -10.28
C PRO A 56 -6.50 -13.88 -9.23
N TYR A 57 -6.51 -15.14 -8.82
CA TYR A 57 -5.63 -15.70 -7.78
C TYR A 57 -5.80 -15.07 -6.39
N GLY A 58 -6.92 -14.38 -6.14
CA GLY A 58 -7.21 -13.78 -4.84
C GLY A 58 -6.44 -12.49 -4.56
N ILE A 59 -5.86 -11.87 -5.59
CA ILE A 59 -5.03 -10.66 -5.44
C ILE A 59 -5.93 -9.44 -5.19
N PRO A 60 -5.70 -8.67 -4.10
CA PRO A 60 -6.50 -7.49 -3.78
C PRO A 60 -6.05 -6.26 -4.59
N TYR A 61 -7.00 -5.58 -5.21
CA TYR A 61 -6.77 -4.37 -5.99
C TYR A 61 -7.55 -3.20 -5.38
N LEU A 62 -6.83 -2.21 -4.84
CA LEU A 62 -7.43 -0.94 -4.43
C LEU A 62 -7.60 -0.03 -5.65
N ILE A 63 -8.83 0.30 -5.97
CA ILE A 63 -9.14 1.12 -7.14
C ILE A 63 -9.13 2.60 -6.73
N ASN A 64 -8.42 3.44 -7.49
CA ASN A 64 -8.39 4.89 -7.25
C ASN A 64 -9.71 5.55 -7.72
N LEU A 65 -10.76 5.31 -6.95
CA LEU A 65 -12.10 5.89 -7.10
C LEU A 65 -12.59 6.36 -5.71
N PRO A 66 -12.05 7.49 -5.20
CA PRO A 66 -12.36 7.97 -3.86
C PRO A 66 -13.86 8.25 -3.69
N GLY A 67 -14.37 8.04 -2.47
CA GLY A 67 -15.77 8.22 -2.12
C GLY A 67 -16.69 7.04 -2.50
N SER A 68 -16.14 5.93 -3.02
CA SER A 68 -16.90 4.73 -3.39
C SER A 68 -16.40 3.49 -2.67
N GLY A 69 -17.21 2.44 -2.55
CA GLY A 69 -16.82 1.24 -1.78
C GLY A 69 -16.83 1.50 -0.27
N HIS A 70 -15.74 1.16 0.41
CA HIS A 70 -15.64 1.23 1.87
C HIS A 70 -14.32 1.83 2.34
N ARG A 71 -14.25 2.26 3.60
CA ARG A 71 -12.97 2.57 4.24
C ARG A 71 -12.15 1.29 4.37
N VAL A 72 -10.90 1.34 3.95
CA VAL A 72 -10.03 0.16 3.86
C VAL A 72 -9.13 0.12 5.08
N GLY A 73 -9.17 -0.99 5.83
CA GLY A 73 -8.36 -1.22 7.01
C GLY A 73 -7.03 -1.92 6.69
N GLY A 74 -5.93 -1.39 7.21
CA GLY A 74 -4.58 -1.81 6.85
C GLY A 74 -3.57 -1.63 7.97
N GLU A 75 -2.31 -1.70 7.58
CA GLU A 75 -1.13 -1.61 8.42
C GLU A 75 -0.21 -0.52 7.86
N LEU A 76 0.28 0.35 8.75
CA LEU A 76 1.21 1.41 8.40
C LEU A 76 2.64 1.01 8.75
N TYR A 77 3.57 1.26 7.83
CA TYR A 77 5.00 1.01 8.01
C TYR A 77 5.80 2.26 7.67
N SER A 78 6.85 2.57 8.43
CA SER A 78 7.94 3.43 7.95
C SER A 78 8.97 2.57 7.26
N VAL A 79 9.40 2.95 6.07
CA VAL A 79 10.29 2.18 5.21
C VAL A 79 11.45 3.07 4.76
N SER A 80 12.67 2.54 4.69
CA SER A 80 13.82 3.29 4.17
C SER A 80 13.56 3.72 2.71
N SER A 81 13.68 5.02 2.41
CA SER A 81 13.37 5.59 1.09
C SER A 81 14.30 5.07 -0.02
N ASN A 82 15.43 4.44 0.32
CA ASN A 82 16.32 3.79 -0.63
C ASN A 82 15.93 2.32 -0.85
N ARG A 83 16.39 1.42 0.00
CA ARG A 83 16.35 -0.02 -0.20
C ARG A 83 14.96 -0.59 0.05
N GLY A 84 14.33 -0.20 1.16
CA GLY A 84 13.02 -0.73 1.53
C GLY A 84 11.96 -0.36 0.51
N LEU A 85 11.93 0.91 0.09
CA LEU A 85 10.97 1.41 -0.87
C LEU A 85 11.13 0.74 -2.25
N ALA A 86 12.36 0.64 -2.75
CA ALA A 86 12.65 0.00 -4.04
C ALA A 86 12.23 -1.48 -4.06
N ARG A 87 12.40 -2.21 -2.95
CA ARG A 87 12.00 -3.62 -2.83
C ARG A 87 10.49 -3.79 -2.85
N LEU A 88 9.75 -2.85 -2.27
CA LEU A 88 8.28 -2.84 -2.35
C LEU A 88 7.80 -2.51 -3.77
N ASP A 89 8.40 -1.52 -4.43
CA ASP A 89 8.08 -1.18 -5.83
C ASP A 89 8.32 -2.35 -6.79
N GLU A 90 9.42 -3.09 -6.59
CA GLU A 90 9.75 -4.30 -7.35
C GLU A 90 8.68 -5.39 -7.17
N LEU A 91 8.27 -5.66 -5.93
CA LEU A 91 7.25 -6.67 -5.64
C LEU A 91 5.89 -6.31 -6.24
N GLU A 92 5.48 -5.05 -6.09
CA GLU A 92 4.21 -4.52 -6.59
C GLU A 92 4.24 -4.22 -8.09
N ARG A 93 5.39 -4.45 -8.74
CA ARG A 93 5.62 -4.27 -10.18
C ARG A 93 5.15 -2.92 -10.68
N VAL A 94 5.58 -1.86 -10.00
CA VAL A 94 5.22 -0.47 -10.35
C VAL A 94 5.68 -0.12 -11.76
N ASP A 95 6.91 -0.51 -12.12
CA ASP A 95 7.47 -0.25 -13.45
C ASP A 95 6.74 -1.00 -14.58
N ASP A 96 6.17 -2.18 -14.30
CA ASP A 96 5.34 -2.94 -15.25
C ASP A 96 3.90 -2.43 -15.33
N GLY A 97 3.53 -1.46 -14.47
CA GLY A 97 2.19 -0.89 -14.38
C GLY A 97 1.15 -1.86 -13.84
N HIS A 98 1.53 -2.72 -12.88
CA HIS A 98 0.58 -3.57 -12.16
C HIS A 98 -0.16 -2.77 -11.08
N TYR A 99 0.62 -2.07 -10.25
CA TYR A 99 0.15 -1.04 -9.33
C TYR A 99 0.83 0.30 -9.64
N GLU A 100 0.27 1.39 -9.13
CA GLU A 100 0.92 2.70 -9.02
C GLU A 100 0.91 3.15 -7.56
N ARG A 101 2.02 3.69 -7.08
CA ARG A 101 2.07 4.27 -5.74
C ARG A 101 1.47 5.68 -5.76
N LEU A 102 0.46 5.91 -4.93
CA LEU A 102 -0.25 7.19 -4.82
C LEU A 102 -0.44 7.58 -3.35
N PRO A 103 -0.50 8.89 -3.05
CA PRO A 103 -0.81 9.35 -1.71
C PRO A 103 -2.25 9.02 -1.32
N VAL A 104 -2.44 8.71 -0.04
CA VAL A 104 -3.73 8.44 0.60
C VAL A 104 -3.72 8.94 2.04
N GLU A 105 -4.82 9.54 2.46
CA GLU A 105 -5.02 9.90 3.85
C GLU A 105 -5.50 8.72 4.68
N VAL A 106 -4.84 8.46 5.80
CA VAL A 106 -5.20 7.40 6.74
C VAL A 106 -5.28 7.94 8.18
N LYS A 107 -6.08 7.26 9.01
CA LYS A 107 -6.21 7.54 10.44
C LYS A 107 -6.01 6.27 11.26
N ALA A 108 -5.52 6.41 12.48
CA ALA A 108 -5.30 5.29 13.38
C ALA A 108 -6.65 4.65 13.79
N GLY A 109 -6.68 3.32 13.91
CA GLY A 109 -7.88 2.57 14.25
C GLY A 109 -8.30 2.66 15.72
N ASP A 110 -7.44 3.18 16.60
CA ASP A 110 -7.59 3.21 18.06
C ASP A 110 -8.31 4.47 18.59
N GLY A 111 -8.89 5.28 17.70
CA GLY A 111 -9.62 6.49 18.07
C GLY A 111 -8.77 7.77 18.05
N GLY A 112 -7.55 7.72 17.53
CA GLY A 112 -6.79 8.93 17.21
C GLY A 112 -7.42 9.73 16.07
N ASP A 113 -7.66 11.03 16.29
CA ASP A 113 -8.18 11.96 15.26
C ASP A 113 -7.10 12.43 14.27
N LYS A 114 -5.86 11.98 14.43
CA LYS A 114 -4.75 12.39 13.56
C LYS A 114 -4.85 11.68 12.21
N VAL A 115 -5.12 12.47 11.18
CA VAL A 115 -4.98 12.08 9.78
C VAL A 115 -3.53 12.29 9.35
N VAL A 116 -2.98 11.33 8.62
CA VAL A 116 -1.65 11.42 8.00
C VAL A 116 -1.76 11.06 6.53
N GLU A 117 -1.09 11.81 5.67
CA GLU A 117 -0.90 11.46 4.26
C GLU A 117 0.29 10.49 4.15
N VAL A 118 0.08 9.38 3.48
CA VAL A 118 1.03 8.28 3.31
C VAL A 118 0.87 7.71 1.92
N ASP A 119 1.81 6.89 1.45
CA ASP A 119 1.68 6.24 0.16
C ASP A 119 1.00 4.87 0.28
N ALA A 120 0.21 4.50 -0.73
CA ALA A 120 -0.31 3.15 -0.92
C ALA A 120 -0.23 2.73 -2.39
N TYR A 121 -0.20 1.43 -2.64
CA TYR A 121 -0.24 0.88 -3.98
C TYR A 121 -1.69 0.82 -4.46
N PHE A 122 -2.05 1.49 -5.54
CA PHE A 122 -3.36 1.42 -6.18
C PHE A 122 -3.26 0.63 -7.47
N ALA A 123 -4.33 -0.06 -7.86
CA ALA A 123 -4.40 -0.73 -9.15
C ALA A 123 -4.10 0.29 -10.24
N HIS A 124 -3.11 -0.01 -11.09
CA HIS A 124 -2.66 0.93 -12.09
C HIS A 124 -3.83 1.34 -13.01
N ARG A 125 -3.93 2.62 -13.38
CA ARG A 125 -4.99 3.19 -14.25
C ARG A 125 -5.27 2.44 -15.55
N ARG A 126 -4.34 1.60 -16.01
CA ARG A 126 -4.50 0.74 -17.21
C ARG A 126 -5.14 -0.62 -16.92
N PHE A 127 -5.37 -1.00 -15.67
CA PHE A 127 -6.00 -2.26 -15.25
C PHE A 127 -7.40 -2.47 -15.90
N GLY A 128 -8.07 -1.38 -16.30
CA GLY A 128 -9.33 -1.41 -17.06
C GLY A 128 -9.21 -1.31 -18.59
N LYS A 129 -8.06 -0.95 -19.16
CA LYS A 129 -7.93 -0.63 -20.60
C LYS A 129 -7.43 -1.78 -21.47
N ASN A 130 -6.92 -2.87 -20.88
CA ASN A 130 -6.34 -3.99 -21.65
C ASN A 130 -6.98 -5.35 -21.37
N LYS A 131 -8.30 -5.40 -21.14
CA LYS A 131 -9.05 -6.66 -21.13
C LYS A 131 -9.70 -6.93 -22.49
N ARG A 132 -8.89 -7.36 -23.47
CA ARG A 132 -9.38 -8.30 -24.50
C ARG A 132 -9.50 -9.67 -23.86
N SER A 133 -10.58 -9.87 -23.12
CA SER A 133 -11.29 -11.13 -22.88
C SER A 133 -12.33 -10.80 -21.82
N LYS A 134 -13.59 -10.84 -22.24
CA LYS A 134 -14.74 -10.74 -21.36
C LYS A 134 -14.84 -12.07 -20.63
N GLU A 135 -14.41 -12.14 -19.38
CA GLU A 135 -14.87 -13.11 -18.38
C GLU A 135 -14.16 -12.81 -17.04
N GLU A 136 -14.87 -13.05 -15.94
CA GLU A 136 -14.34 -13.08 -14.56
C GLU A 136 -14.06 -11.75 -13.83
N PHE A 137 -15.09 -10.91 -13.64
CA PHE A 137 -15.20 -10.17 -12.38
C PHE A 137 -16.62 -10.37 -11.84
N SER A 138 -16.75 -11.30 -10.88
CA SER A 138 -17.95 -11.38 -10.06
C SER A 138 -17.78 -10.40 -8.91
N PHE A 139 -18.58 -9.33 -8.91
CA PHE A 139 -18.85 -8.59 -7.68
C PHE A 139 -19.74 -9.50 -6.83
N GLN A 140 -19.25 -9.87 -5.65
CA GLN A 140 -20.06 -10.53 -4.63
C GLN A 140 -20.58 -9.48 -3.65
#